data_AF-A0A9X4RVV2-F1
#
_entry.id   AF-A0A9X4RVV2-F1
#
_cell.length_a   1.000
_cell.length_b   1.000
_cell.length_c   1.000
_cell.angle_alpha   90.00
_cell.angle_beta   90.00
_cell.angle_gamma   90.00
#
_symmetry.space_group_name_H-M   'P 1'
#
loop_
_entity.id
_entity.type
_entity.pdbx_description
1 polymer ?
#
loop_
_entity_poly.entity_id
_entity_poly.type
_entity_poly.pdbx_seq_one_letter_code
_entity_poly.pdbx_strand_id
1 'polypeptide(L)'
;MRTFLIIAFIQLLLSTISALLLAQMSWIGKIGISLFNKSYAFLKSPLQSGAYIFASQLFIIVILHIVYRSLDKKIRQWICFIIFLLACIGLGYTIYDFNEEFSHRILKTKFHFGAYLIWIGYMLTAIYYFLLPRRKQDIDTEDLEEKV
;
A
#
# COMPACT_ATOMS: atom_id res chain seq x y z
N MET A 1 -5.82 -6.53 18.41
CA MET A 1 -5.93 -5.06 18.29
C MET A 1 -4.58 -4.35 18.29
N ARG A 2 -3.65 -4.61 19.23
CA ARG A 2 -2.31 -3.95 19.26
C ARG A 2 -1.55 -4.04 17.92
N THR A 3 -1.50 -5.22 17.31
CA THR A 3 -0.88 -5.50 16.01
C THR A 3 -1.47 -4.68 14.85
N PHE A 4 -2.79 -4.52 14.84
CA PHE A 4 -3.51 -3.71 13.84
C PHE A 4 -3.21 -2.22 13.97
N LEU A 5 -3.15 -1.72 15.21
CA LEU A 5 -2.88 -0.30 15.47
C LEU A 5 -1.45 0.09 15.08
N ILE A 6 -0.47 -0.78 15.34
CA ILE A 6 0.94 -0.51 14.99
C ILE A 6 1.09 -0.41 13.47
N ILE A 7 0.56 -1.37 12.72
CA ILE A 7 0.67 -1.33 11.25
C ILE A 7 -0.15 -0.18 10.65
N ALA A 8 -1.34 0.11 11.19
CA ALA A 8 -2.14 1.24 10.75
C ALA A 8 -1.43 2.58 10.99
N PHE A 9 -0.70 2.72 12.10
CA PHE A 9 0.06 3.93 12.40
C PHE A 9 1.28 4.10 11.50
N ILE A 10 2.04 3.02 11.25
CA ILE A 10 3.15 3.03 10.29
C ILE A 10 2.62 3.43 8.90
N GLN A 11 1.48 2.89 8.51
CA GLN A 11 0.89 3.16 7.21
C GLN A 11 0.33 4.57 7.08
N LEU A 12 -0.20 5.13 8.17
CA LEU A 12 -0.58 6.54 8.25
C LEU A 12 0.63 7.46 7.99
N LEU A 13 1.78 7.15 8.58
CA LEU A 13 3.01 7.90 8.35
C LEU A 13 3.48 7.76 6.90
N LEU A 14 3.53 6.53 6.36
CA LEU A 14 3.95 6.29 4.97
C LEU A 14 3.04 6.97 3.96
N SER A 15 1.72 6.91 4.16
CA SER A 15 0.75 7.56 3.30
C SER A 15 0.88 9.08 3.35
N THR A 16 1.07 9.65 4.54
CA THR A 16 1.28 11.10 4.70
C THR A 16 2.55 11.56 3.98
N ILE A 17 3.65 10.79 4.10
CA ILE A 17 4.91 11.06 3.41
C ILE A 17 4.73 10.95 1.89
N SER A 18 4.06 9.90 1.41
CA SER A 18 3.75 9.70 -0.01
C SER A 18 2.90 10.85 -0.57
N ALA A 19 1.87 11.28 0.16
CA ALA A 19 1.00 12.38 -0.21
C ALA A 19 1.74 13.72 -0.32
N LEU A 20 2.59 14.02 0.67
CA LEU A 20 3.43 15.21 0.67
C LEU A 20 4.40 15.20 -0.51
N LEU A 21 5.00 14.05 -0.82
CA LEU A 21 5.91 13.89 -1.95
C LEU A 21 5.21 14.04 -3.31
N LEU A 22 4.02 13.46 -3.46
CA LEU A 22 3.19 13.62 -4.67
C LEU A 22 2.71 15.07 -4.85
N ALA A 23 2.46 15.79 -3.76
CA ALA A 23 2.06 17.19 -3.80
C ALA A 23 3.19 18.17 -4.15
N GLN A 24 4.46 17.74 -4.06
CA GLN A 24 5.62 18.52 -4.51
C GLN A 24 5.83 18.50 -6.04
N MET A 25 4.75 18.25 -6.80
CA MET A 25 4.70 18.36 -8.26
C MET A 25 5.13 19.75 -8.75
N SER A 26 5.94 19.82 -9.81
CA SER A 26 6.40 21.08 -10.40
C SER A 26 5.23 21.91 -10.94
N TRP A 27 5.36 23.24 -10.98
CA TRP A 27 4.34 24.14 -11.55
C TRP A 27 3.93 23.74 -12.99
N ILE A 28 4.89 23.24 -13.79
CA ILE A 28 4.65 22.73 -15.14
C ILE A 28 3.82 21.44 -15.15
N GLY A 29 3.99 20.54 -14.17
CA GLY A 29 3.18 19.32 -14.02
C GLY A 29 1.74 19.60 -13.57
N LYS A 30 1.52 20.65 -12.76
CA LYS A 30 0.18 21.14 -12.40
C LYS A 30 -0.58 21.71 -13.61
N ILE A 31 0.14 22.32 -14.54
CA ILE A 31 -0.41 22.86 -15.80
C ILE A 31 -0.66 21.72 -16.81
N GLY A 32 0.23 20.73 -16.91
CA GLY A 32 0.08 19.55 -17.76
C GLY A 32 -1.16 18.70 -17.45
N ILE A 33 -1.40 18.38 -16.17
CA ILE A 33 -2.63 17.69 -15.73
C ILE A 33 -3.88 18.54 -16.04
N SER A 34 -3.77 19.86 -15.88
CA SER A 34 -4.88 20.79 -16.12
C SER A 34 -5.27 20.89 -17.60
N LEU A 35 -4.34 20.65 -18.53
CA LEU A 35 -4.61 20.70 -19.97
C LEU A 35 -5.05 19.35 -20.54
N PHE A 36 -4.47 18.23 -20.08
CA PHE A 36 -4.62 16.95 -20.77
C PHE A 36 -5.64 15.99 -20.12
N ASN A 37 -5.91 16.05 -18.81
CA ASN A 37 -6.83 15.10 -18.18
C ASN A 37 -7.56 15.66 -16.94
N LYS A 38 -8.83 16.06 -17.11
CA LYS A 38 -9.71 16.50 -16.00
C LYS A 38 -9.89 15.45 -14.89
N SER A 39 -9.69 14.16 -15.21
CA SER A 39 -9.84 13.05 -14.26
C SER A 39 -8.80 13.02 -13.14
N TYR A 40 -7.64 13.68 -13.28
CA TYR A 40 -6.56 13.69 -12.26
C TYR A 40 -6.57 14.95 -11.38
N ALA A 41 -7.65 15.74 -11.38
CA ALA A 41 -7.76 16.95 -10.56
C ALA A 41 -7.60 16.69 -9.05
N PHE A 42 -7.87 15.47 -8.58
CA PHE A 42 -7.66 15.05 -7.18
C PHE A 42 -6.19 15.01 -6.75
N LEU A 43 -5.24 14.89 -7.69
CA LEU A 43 -3.79 14.98 -7.42
C LEU A 43 -3.33 16.41 -7.14
N LYS A 44 -4.18 17.42 -7.39
CA LYS A 44 -3.87 18.83 -7.21
C LYS A 44 -3.86 19.24 -5.73
N SER A 45 -4.61 18.54 -4.89
CA SER A 45 -4.65 18.76 -3.44
C SER A 45 -3.86 17.67 -2.70
N PRO A 46 -2.75 18.00 -2.02
CA PRO A 46 -1.97 17.06 -1.18
C PRO A 46 -2.85 16.27 -0.21
N LEU A 47 -3.86 16.95 0.33
CA LEU A 47 -4.74 16.41 1.34
C LEU A 47 -5.70 15.37 0.74
N GLN A 48 -6.23 15.64 -0.46
CA GLN A 48 -7.14 14.72 -1.15
C GLN A 48 -6.38 13.50 -1.67
N SER A 49 -5.26 13.71 -2.38
CA SER A 49 -4.44 12.60 -2.87
C SER A 49 -3.91 11.73 -1.73
N GLY A 50 -3.49 12.34 -0.62
CA GLY A 50 -3.10 11.60 0.58
C GLY A 50 -4.24 10.82 1.22
N ALA A 51 -5.44 11.40 1.30
CA ALA A 51 -6.61 10.68 1.81
C ALA A 51 -6.95 9.45 0.94
N TYR A 52 -6.86 9.55 -0.39
CA TYR A 52 -7.11 8.41 -1.28
C TYR A 52 -6.06 7.30 -1.11
N ILE A 53 -4.78 7.67 -1.03
CA ILE A 53 -3.68 6.71 -0.80
C ILE A 53 -3.80 6.07 0.58
N PHE A 54 -4.15 6.86 1.60
CA PHE A 54 -4.36 6.33 2.94
C PHE A 54 -5.55 5.37 2.95
N ALA A 55 -6.65 5.72 2.29
CA ALA A 55 -7.83 4.86 2.19
C ALA A 55 -7.50 3.53 1.49
N SER A 56 -6.74 3.55 0.40
CA SER A 56 -6.34 2.32 -0.31
C SER A 56 -5.41 1.44 0.54
N GLN A 57 -4.48 2.05 1.28
CA GLN A 57 -3.61 1.33 2.21
C GLN A 57 -4.37 0.77 3.41
N LEU A 58 -5.31 1.52 3.96
CA LEU A 58 -6.18 1.08 5.04
C LEU A 58 -7.05 -0.10 4.61
N PHE A 59 -7.55 -0.08 3.37
CA PHE A 59 -8.34 -1.17 2.81
C PHE A 59 -7.57 -2.50 2.78
N ILE A 60 -6.31 -2.48 2.30
CA ILE A 60 -5.44 -3.66 2.31
C ILE A 60 -5.19 -4.15 3.75
N ILE A 61 -4.94 -3.23 4.70
CA ILE A 61 -4.75 -3.59 6.11
C ILE A 61 -5.99 -4.28 6.67
N VAL A 62 -7.19 -3.76 6.38
CA VAL A 62 -8.45 -4.34 6.86
C VAL A 62 -8.64 -5.76 6.30
N ILE A 63 -8.41 -5.96 5.00
CA ILE A 63 -8.50 -7.29 4.38
C ILE A 63 -7.52 -8.26 5.04
N LEU A 64 -6.25 -7.89 5.13
CA LEU A 64 -5.22 -8.75 5.73
C LEU A 64 -5.47 -9.00 7.22
N HIS A 65 -6.06 -8.04 7.93
CA HIS A 65 -6.45 -8.22 9.33
C HIS A 65 -7.61 -9.20 9.50
N ILE A 66 -8.61 -9.15 8.62
CA ILE A 66 -9.71 -10.12 8.60
C ILE A 66 -9.15 -11.51 8.28
N VAL A 67 -8.34 -11.62 7.23
CA VAL A 67 -7.65 -12.86 6.85
C VAL A 67 -6.85 -13.43 8.01
N TYR A 68 -6.11 -12.59 8.74
CA TYR A 68 -5.36 -13.01 9.93
C TYR A 68 -6.24 -13.55 11.05
N ARG A 69 -7.47 -13.04 11.21
CA ARG A 69 -8.39 -13.47 12.26
C ARG A 69 -9.26 -14.66 11.89
N SER A 70 -9.44 -14.92 10.60
CA SER A 70 -10.41 -15.89 10.10
C SER A 70 -9.78 -17.11 9.43
N LEU A 71 -8.53 -17.01 8.96
CA LEU A 71 -7.90 -18.07 8.16
C LEU A 71 -6.62 -18.59 8.81
N ASP A 72 -6.32 -19.85 8.48
CA ASP A 72 -5.09 -20.53 8.83
C ASP A 72 -3.83 -19.80 8.35
N LYS A 73 -2.74 -20.02 9.09
CA LYS A 73 -1.42 -19.44 8.77
C LYS A 73 -0.98 -19.75 7.33
N LYS A 74 -1.17 -20.97 6.84
CA LYS A 74 -0.78 -21.36 5.47
C LYS A 74 -1.55 -20.57 4.42
N ILE A 75 -2.87 -20.46 4.56
CA ILE A 75 -3.74 -19.72 3.62
C ILE A 75 -3.44 -18.22 3.68
N ARG A 76 -3.28 -17.67 4.89
CA ARG A 76 -2.86 -16.28 5.09
C ARG A 76 -1.53 -15.98 4.41
N GLN A 77 -0.54 -16.85 4.56
CA GLN A 77 0.77 -16.68 3.93
C GLN A 77 0.67 -16.65 2.41
N TRP A 78 -0.14 -17.53 1.81
CA TRP A 78 -0.43 -17.50 0.38
C TRP A 78 -1.09 -16.20 -0.07
N ILE A 79 -2.11 -15.71 0.66
CA ILE A 79 -2.76 -14.43 0.35
C ILE A 79 -1.77 -13.27 0.45
N CYS A 80 -0.94 -13.24 1.49
CA CYS A 80 0.10 -12.22 1.65
C CYS A 80 1.10 -12.27 0.49
N PHE A 81 1.52 -13.47 0.08
CA PHE A 81 2.43 -13.66 -1.04
C PHE A 81 1.84 -13.16 -2.36
N ILE A 82 0.57 -13.43 -2.64
CA ILE A 82 -0.13 -12.93 -3.84
C ILE A 82 -0.20 -11.40 -3.81
N ILE A 83 -0.60 -10.79 -2.69
CA ILE A 83 -0.65 -9.32 -2.54
C ILE A 83 0.74 -8.71 -2.75
N PHE A 84 1.78 -9.34 -2.21
CA PHE A 84 3.16 -8.90 -2.40
C PHE A 84 3.57 -8.95 -3.88
N LEU A 85 3.28 -10.04 -4.59
CA LEU A 85 3.57 -10.17 -6.03
C LEU A 85 2.81 -9.12 -6.86
N LEU A 86 1.53 -8.91 -6.58
CA LEU A 86 0.74 -7.86 -7.24
C LEU A 86 1.34 -6.47 -6.98
N ALA A 87 1.84 -6.21 -5.77
CA ALA A 87 2.51 -4.96 -5.47
C ALA A 87 3.84 -4.80 -6.23
N CYS A 88 4.61 -5.89 -6.42
CA CYS A 88 5.82 -5.88 -7.25
C CYS A 88 5.50 -5.60 -8.73
N ILE A 89 4.48 -6.27 -9.28
CA ILE A 89 4.04 -6.06 -10.66
C ILE A 89 3.56 -4.62 -10.86
N GLY A 90 2.74 -4.11 -9.94
CA GLY A 90 2.25 -2.74 -9.98
C GLY A 90 3.37 -1.69 -9.88
N LEU A 91 4.37 -1.93 -9.03
CA LEU A 91 5.58 -1.10 -8.97
C LEU A 91 6.34 -1.13 -10.29
N GLY A 92 6.55 -2.31 -10.87
CA GLY A 92 7.23 -2.47 -12.17
C GLY A 92 6.51 -1.74 -13.29
N TYR A 93 5.18 -1.84 -13.35
CA TYR A 93 4.36 -1.12 -14.31
C TYR A 93 4.46 0.40 -14.12
N THR A 94 4.42 0.87 -12.86
CA THR A 94 4.57 2.30 -12.54
C THR A 94 5.95 2.83 -12.94
N ILE A 95 7.01 2.05 -12.75
CA ILE A 95 8.37 2.41 -13.17
C ILE A 95 8.46 2.45 -14.70
N TYR A 96 7.86 1.48 -15.40
CA TYR A 96 7.85 1.43 -16.86
C TYR A 96 7.12 2.65 -17.46
N ASP A 97 5.90 2.91 -16.98
CA ASP A 97 5.07 4.06 -17.38
C ASP A 97 5.79 5.41 -17.16
N PHE A 98 6.44 5.57 -16.00
CA PHE A 98 7.20 6.79 -15.69
C PHE A 98 8.47 6.98 -16.52
N ASN A 99 9.01 5.92 -17.12
CA ASN A 99 10.21 5.98 -17.95
C ASN A 99 9.89 6.18 -19.44
N GLU A 100 8.73 5.74 -19.92
CA GLU A 100 8.36 5.85 -21.35
C GLU A 100 7.64 7.16 -21.72
N GLU A 101 6.83 7.76 -20.85
CA GLU A 101 6.15 9.02 -21.18
C GLU A 101 7.04 10.26 -20.93
N PHE A 102 7.38 10.98 -22.00
CA PHE A 102 8.22 12.20 -21.98
C PHE A 102 7.69 13.32 -21.06
N SER A 103 6.36 13.40 -20.85
CA SER A 103 5.74 14.32 -19.88
C SER A 103 6.03 13.96 -18.41
N HIS A 104 6.24 12.67 -18.10
CA HIS A 104 6.58 12.17 -16.76
C HIS A 104 8.07 12.30 -16.41
N ARG A 105 8.94 12.50 -17.40
CA ARG A 105 10.37 12.84 -17.20
C ARG A 105 10.59 14.24 -16.63
N ILE A 106 9.61 15.13 -16.86
CA ILE A 106 9.62 16.54 -16.41
C ILE A 106 9.09 16.67 -14.97
N LEU A 107 8.49 15.61 -14.43
CA LEU A 107 8.08 15.54 -13.04
C LEU A 107 9.28 15.34 -12.12
N LYS A 108 9.40 16.20 -11.10
CA LYS A 108 10.49 16.13 -10.12
C LYS A 108 10.56 14.72 -9.52
N THR A 109 11.78 14.19 -9.34
CA THR A 109 12.11 12.89 -8.73
C THR A 109 11.27 12.56 -7.48
N LYS A 110 10.90 13.60 -6.71
CA LYS A 110 10.05 13.47 -5.51
C LYS A 110 8.64 12.90 -5.80
N PHE A 111 8.06 13.20 -6.95
CA PHE A 111 6.77 12.64 -7.37
C PHE A 111 6.88 11.12 -7.62
N HIS A 112 7.94 10.69 -8.29
CA HIS A 112 8.21 9.26 -8.51
C HIS A 112 8.38 8.52 -7.19
N PHE A 113 9.15 9.09 -6.26
CA PHE A 113 9.29 8.54 -4.91
C PHE A 113 7.94 8.39 -4.21
N GLY A 114 7.07 9.41 -4.30
CA GLY A 114 5.73 9.35 -3.71
C GLY A 114 4.90 8.17 -4.22
N ALA A 115 4.92 7.89 -5.53
CA ALA A 115 4.22 6.74 -6.10
C ALA A 115 4.86 5.40 -5.69
N TYR A 116 6.19 5.30 -5.66
CA TYR A 116 6.88 4.09 -5.22
C TYR A 116 6.57 3.74 -3.76
N LEU A 117 6.44 4.77 -2.89
CA LEU A 117 6.07 4.61 -1.49
C LEU A 117 4.69 3.94 -1.30
N ILE A 118 3.76 4.10 -2.26
CA ILE A 118 2.45 3.44 -2.20
C ILE A 118 2.63 1.92 -2.26
N TRP A 119 3.38 1.46 -3.27
CA TRP A 119 3.65 0.04 -3.51
C TRP A 119 4.51 -0.57 -2.39
N ILE A 120 5.53 0.16 -1.93
CA ILE A 120 6.34 -0.24 -0.77
C ILE A 120 5.44 -0.41 0.46
N GLY A 121 4.47 0.47 0.67
CA GLY A 121 3.50 0.32 1.77
C GLY A 121 2.71 -0.99 1.68
N TYR A 122 2.24 -1.37 0.49
CA TYR A 122 1.56 -2.66 0.30
C TYR A 122 2.49 -3.85 0.58
N MET A 123 3.73 -3.79 0.10
CA MET A 123 4.75 -4.81 0.35
C MET A 123 5.03 -4.98 1.84
N LEU A 124 5.25 -3.88 2.56
CA LEU A 124 5.50 -3.90 4.01
C LEU A 124 4.31 -4.47 4.78
N THR A 125 3.09 -4.12 4.39
CA THR A 125 1.87 -4.67 5.00
C THR A 125 1.78 -6.17 4.78
N ALA A 126 2.02 -6.64 3.56
CA ALA A 126 2.01 -8.06 3.23
C ALA A 126 3.07 -8.84 4.00
N ILE A 127 4.31 -8.34 4.05
CA ILE A 127 5.42 -8.95 4.82
C ILE A 127 5.08 -9.01 6.31
N TYR A 128 4.52 -7.93 6.86
CA TYR A 128 4.15 -7.88 8.27
C TYR A 128 3.14 -8.98 8.63
N TYR A 129 2.05 -9.11 7.87
CA TYR A 129 1.04 -10.14 8.11
C TYR A 129 1.51 -11.57 7.78
N PHE A 130 2.47 -11.70 6.87
CA PHE A 130 3.12 -12.97 6.57
C PHE A 130 3.92 -13.50 7.77
N LEU A 131 4.66 -12.62 8.44
CA LEU A 131 5.55 -12.96 9.57
C LEU A 131 4.82 -13.11 10.91
N LEU A 132 3.56 -12.71 11.01
CA LEU A 132 2.82 -12.83 12.27
C LEU A 132 2.70 -14.30 12.73
N PRO A 133 2.84 -14.56 14.04
CA PRO A 133 2.62 -15.90 14.59
C PRO A 133 1.15 -16.34 14.42
N ARG A 134 0.92 -17.65 14.48
CA ARG A 134 -0.44 -18.23 14.55
C ARG A 134 -1.12 -17.69 15.80
N ARG A 135 -2.45 -17.52 15.78
CA ARG A 135 -3.13 -16.96 16.95
C ARG A 135 -3.09 -18.01 18.05
N LYS A 136 -2.88 -17.58 19.30
CA LYS A 136 -2.86 -18.50 20.45
C LYS A 136 -4.12 -19.39 20.53
N GLN A 137 -5.27 -18.82 20.18
CA GLN A 137 -6.54 -19.55 20.08
C GLN A 137 -6.52 -20.70 19.07
N ASP A 138 -5.78 -20.58 17.97
CA ASP A 138 -5.69 -21.63 16.95
C ASP A 138 -4.79 -22.79 17.43
N ILE A 139 -3.75 -22.46 18.21
CA ILE A 139 -2.80 -23.41 18.80
C ILE A 139 -3.51 -24.26 19.85
N ASP A 140 -4.29 -23.62 20.73
CA ASP A 140 -5.02 -24.32 21.79
C ASP A 140 -6.08 -25.30 21.23
N THR A 141 -6.69 -25.03 20.06
CA THR A 141 -7.63 -25.96 19.41
C THR A 141 -6.96 -27.15 18.72
N GLU A 142 -5.83 -26.93 18.04
CA GLU A 142 -5.08 -28.00 17.35
C GLU A 142 -4.51 -29.00 18.38
N ASP A 143 -4.00 -28.50 19.52
CA ASP A 143 -3.52 -29.32 20.64
C ASP A 143 -4.62 -30.16 21.32
N LEU A 144 -5.89 -29.74 21.21
CA LEU A 144 -7.05 -30.49 21.72
C LEU A 144 -7.49 -31.57 20.73
N GLU A 145 -7.41 -31.30 19.42
CA GLU A 145 -7.72 -32.30 18.37
C GLU A 145 -6.66 -33.41 18.30
N GLU A 146 -5.38 -33.12 18.55
CA GLU A 146 -4.32 -34.15 18.55
C GLU A 146 -4.39 -35.11 19.75
N LYS A 147 -5.10 -34.73 20.82
CA LYS A 147 -5.21 -35.51 22.06
C LYS A 147 -6.44 -36.42 22.15
N VAL A 148 -7.33 -36.40 21.15
CA VAL A 148 -8.56 -37.22 21.08
C VAL A 148 -8.38 -38.34 20.08
#